data_AF-A0A4R1K388-F1
#
_entry.id   AF-A0A4R1K388-F1
#
_cell.length_a   1.000
_cell.length_b   1.000
_cell.length_c   1.000
_cell.angle_alpha   90.00
_cell.angle_beta   90.00
_cell.angle_gamma   90.00
#
_symmetry.space_group_name_H-M   'P 1'
#
loop_
_entity.id
_entity.type
_entity.pdbx_description
1 polymer ?
#
loop_
_entity_poly.entity_id
_entity_poly.type
_entity_poly.pdbx_seq_one_letter_code
_entity_poly.pdbx_strand_id
1 'polypeptide(L)'
;MGIFDFLKKNKKTEIPEIEENPVSTIKHSGKSLNEIYAEKLNNVSPNNQDNVFDFIKIYSEYIVRFMGMQMQDNYAPIAAYEKANGEIIGYLYIAKDMSYNRSSEEVISDMEIEFEKRLSEKTIKSYTIFYHSRFKDDNDHGIAKKNGDFNAISIKYKTSDLSGFAGLRYSFEDDYIGFQGISGFSPEQNNFILNTQLKEDKDYFQERVIIESPIIENEIGLKIKKVNNGSVGDMWAGIFGFDRLSGEDGKKFLIHNAALVFIQETVKSNDAVLITEMNFDNIIFRGVKTTNDETRTTYPLLKTDIFIDVENKQINEWENINNLEAVITGNGRDTFGLTYFATDYAINREKYKTNKKLDIELSGLIYHLEISDISESNTPDGPNFSENFTMYMPSKEMSEFGCFDFIGLLEDFREIEVMDNKKSEGYILKVKLITNEDYPDFFTIEMFVNKENMNFENLTIGMQLTGLFQLQGQIKE
;
A
#
# COMPACT_ATOMS: atom_id res chain seq x y z
N MET A 1 6.22 -1.53 2.33
CA MET A 1 5.20 -1.47 3.40
C MET A 1 4.72 -2.87 3.71
N GLY A 2 4.36 -3.14 4.97
CA GLY A 2 4.01 -4.49 5.43
C GLY A 2 2.59 -4.86 5.00
N ILE A 3 2.31 -6.17 5.03
CA ILE A 3 1.07 -6.82 4.60
C ILE A 3 -0.23 -6.31 5.30
N PHE A 4 -0.13 -5.39 6.27
CA PHE A 4 -1.30 -4.77 6.92
C PHE A 4 -0.99 -3.33 7.32
N ASP A 5 -1.44 -2.36 6.54
CA ASP A 5 -1.51 -0.95 6.95
C ASP A 5 -2.96 -0.43 7.07
N PHE A 6 -3.99 -1.27 6.92
CA PHE A 6 -5.37 -0.80 6.81
C PHE A 6 -6.31 -0.98 8.01
N LEU A 7 -5.91 -1.65 9.10
CA LEU A 7 -6.80 -1.82 10.27
C LEU A 7 -6.04 -1.78 11.61
N LYS A 8 -5.89 -0.59 12.21
CA LYS A 8 -5.68 -0.45 13.66
C LYS A 8 -6.38 0.78 14.23
N LYS A 9 -7.59 0.58 14.77
CA LYS A 9 -8.10 1.36 15.91
C LYS A 9 -8.23 0.43 17.11
N ASN A 10 -7.70 0.93 18.24
CA ASN A 10 -7.90 0.50 19.62
C ASN A 10 -7.09 -0.69 20.20
N LYS A 11 -6.16 -0.27 21.07
CA LYS A 11 -5.81 -0.75 22.43
C LYS A 11 -4.63 -1.71 22.65
N LYS A 12 -3.61 -1.07 23.27
CA LYS A 12 -2.80 -1.39 24.46
C LYS A 12 -2.20 -2.79 24.60
N THR A 13 -0.87 -2.80 24.58
CA THR A 13 0.03 -3.93 24.83
C THR A 13 0.77 -3.70 26.15
N GLU A 14 1.01 -4.77 26.93
CA GLU A 14 2.07 -4.82 27.95
C GLU A 14 3.13 -5.85 27.50
N ILE A 15 4.41 -5.51 27.71
CA ILE A 15 5.62 -6.26 27.30
C ILE A 15 6.36 -6.74 28.56
N PRO A 16 7.15 -7.83 28.47
CA PRO A 16 8.48 -7.80 29.09
C PRO A 16 9.65 -8.14 28.14
N GLU A 17 10.79 -7.52 28.47
CA GLU A 17 12.11 -7.48 27.82
C GLU A 17 12.79 -8.85 27.60
N ILE A 18 13.86 -8.89 26.77
CA ILE A 18 15.20 -9.45 27.09
C ILE A 18 16.24 -9.17 25.97
N GLU A 19 17.35 -8.57 26.41
CA GLU A 19 18.80 -8.59 26.06
C GLU A 19 19.37 -8.85 24.65
N GLU A 20 20.34 -7.98 24.30
CA GLU A 20 21.29 -7.98 23.17
C GLU A 20 22.35 -9.11 23.27
N ASN A 21 22.98 -9.67 22.22
CA ASN A 21 24.02 -9.15 21.29
C ASN A 21 24.70 -10.42 20.63
N PRO A 22 25.69 -10.38 19.69
CA PRO A 22 26.17 -9.35 18.76
C PRO A 22 26.47 -9.81 17.30
N VAL A 23 26.48 -8.82 16.38
CA VAL A 23 27.38 -8.51 15.24
C VAL A 23 28.06 -9.62 14.40
N SER A 24 27.92 -9.50 13.06
CA SER A 24 29.05 -9.72 12.14
C SER A 24 29.07 -8.68 11.02
N THR A 25 30.28 -8.21 10.70
CA THR A 25 30.64 -7.08 9.83
C THR A 25 31.08 -7.56 8.44
N ILE A 26 30.72 -6.84 7.38
CA ILE A 26 31.50 -6.77 6.13
C ILE A 26 31.58 -5.32 5.64
N LYS A 27 32.81 -4.89 5.33
CA LYS A 27 33.21 -3.56 4.85
C LYS A 27 32.96 -3.42 3.35
N HIS A 28 32.43 -2.27 2.92
CA HIS A 28 32.81 -1.66 1.65
C HIS A 28 33.09 -0.16 1.83
N SER A 29 34.22 0.26 1.27
CA SER A 29 34.81 1.58 1.33
C SER A 29 34.12 2.59 0.42
N GLY A 30 33.66 3.69 1.02
CA GLY A 30 33.24 4.92 0.35
C GLY A 30 32.55 5.79 1.39
N LYS A 31 33.20 6.88 1.84
CA LYS A 31 32.64 7.76 2.87
C LYS A 31 31.25 8.22 2.46
N SER A 32 30.25 8.05 3.33
CA SER A 32 28.90 8.56 3.05
C SER A 32 28.90 10.09 3.14
N LEU A 33 27.99 10.77 2.42
CA LEU A 33 27.80 12.22 2.54
C LEU A 33 27.62 12.65 4.01
N ASN A 34 26.98 11.81 4.84
CA ASN A 34 26.79 12.06 6.27
C ASN A 34 28.11 12.10 7.06
N GLU A 35 29.12 11.33 6.67
CA GLU A 35 30.46 11.38 7.30
C GLU A 35 31.23 12.64 6.90
N ILE A 36 30.99 13.16 5.69
CA ILE A 36 31.56 14.43 5.21
C ILE A 36 30.92 15.64 5.93
N TYR A 37 29.64 15.54 6.32
CA TYR A 37 28.97 16.55 7.13
C TYR A 37 29.35 16.50 8.62
N ALA A 38 29.57 15.31 9.18
CA ALA A 38 29.98 15.15 10.58
C ALA A 38 31.37 15.75 10.88
N GLU A 39 32.33 15.67 9.95
CA GLU A 39 33.66 16.27 10.10
C GLU A 39 33.65 17.81 10.11
N LYS A 40 32.57 18.47 9.64
CA LYS A 40 32.43 19.94 9.66
C LYS A 40 31.78 20.50 10.93
N LEU A 41 31.21 19.67 11.80
CA LEU A 41 30.36 20.11 12.93
C LEU A 41 31.08 20.27 14.27
N ASN A 42 32.36 19.91 14.40
CA ASN A 42 33.09 20.02 15.68
C ASN A 42 33.52 21.45 16.06
N ASN A 43 32.94 22.50 15.45
CA ASN A 43 33.16 23.91 15.83
C ASN A 43 31.84 24.69 15.85
N VAL A 44 30.97 24.47 16.84
CA VAL A 44 29.78 25.31 17.04
C VAL A 44 29.94 26.11 18.34
N SER A 45 30.34 27.37 18.17
CA SER A 45 30.34 28.42 19.20
C SER A 45 28.90 28.88 19.50
N PRO A 46 28.59 29.40 20.71
CA PRO A 46 27.27 29.96 21.08
C PRO A 46 26.68 30.96 20.06
N ASN A 47 27.53 31.71 19.34
CA ASN A 47 27.09 32.63 18.26
C ASN A 47 26.39 31.94 17.08
N ASN A 48 26.50 30.62 16.95
CA ASN A 48 25.93 29.88 15.81
C ASN A 48 24.48 29.43 16.08
N GLN A 49 24.07 29.25 17.34
CA GLN A 49 22.69 28.83 17.67
C GLN A 49 21.66 29.94 17.41
N ASP A 50 21.98 31.19 17.72
CA ASP A 50 21.09 32.33 17.43
C ASP A 50 20.90 32.53 15.92
N ASN A 51 21.96 32.32 15.12
CA ASN A 51 21.86 32.36 13.66
C ASN A 51 20.96 31.24 13.11
N VAL A 52 21.04 30.04 13.69
CA VAL A 52 20.16 28.92 13.30
C VAL A 52 18.72 29.21 13.71
N PHE A 53 18.47 29.78 14.90
CA PHE A 53 17.13 30.21 15.30
C PHE A 53 16.58 31.28 14.35
N ASP A 54 17.37 32.31 14.04
CA ASP A 54 16.98 33.39 13.13
C ASP A 54 16.66 32.91 11.73
N PHE A 55 17.30 31.82 11.29
CA PHE A 55 16.97 31.13 10.06
C PHE A 55 15.65 30.35 10.19
N ILE A 56 15.56 29.45 11.17
CA ILE A 56 14.45 28.52 11.33
C ILE A 56 13.13 29.26 11.58
N LYS A 57 13.14 30.39 12.29
CA LYS A 57 11.94 31.17 12.61
C LYS A 57 11.19 31.67 11.36
N ILE A 58 11.88 31.83 10.22
CA ILE A 58 11.28 32.21 8.94
C ILE A 58 10.28 31.15 8.47
N TYR A 59 10.54 29.89 8.82
CA TYR A 59 9.77 28.72 8.40
C TYR A 59 8.80 28.20 9.47
N SER A 60 8.52 28.99 10.52
CA SER A 60 7.68 28.56 11.66
C SER A 60 6.29 28.06 11.23
N GLU A 61 5.66 28.70 10.24
CA GLU A 61 4.37 28.25 9.73
C GLU A 61 4.44 26.82 9.14
N TYR A 62 5.55 26.45 8.48
CA TYR A 62 5.73 25.12 7.89
C TYR A 62 6.08 24.07 8.94
N ILE A 63 6.79 24.43 10.00
CA ILE A 63 7.03 23.56 11.17
C ILE A 63 5.70 23.20 11.81
N VAL A 64 4.89 24.21 12.15
CA VAL A 64 3.56 23.99 12.77
C VAL A 64 2.63 23.24 11.80
N ARG A 65 2.69 23.54 10.50
CA ARG A 65 1.91 22.79 9.50
C ARG A 65 2.29 21.31 9.47
N PHE A 66 3.58 20.98 9.53
CA PHE A 66 4.06 19.60 9.52
C PHE A 66 3.66 18.84 10.80
N MET A 67 3.71 19.50 11.95
CA MET A 67 3.16 18.96 13.20
C MET A 67 1.66 18.66 13.07
N GLY A 68 0.90 19.58 12.47
CA GLY A 68 -0.53 19.38 12.21
C GLY A 68 -0.81 18.20 11.27
N MET A 69 0.04 17.99 10.25
CA MET A 69 -0.05 16.81 9.38
C MET A 69 0.20 15.51 10.15
N GLN A 70 1.20 15.50 11.05
CA GLN A 70 1.46 14.35 11.92
C GLN A 70 0.25 14.01 12.81
N MET A 71 -0.44 15.01 13.35
CA MET A 71 -1.67 14.81 14.14
C MET A 71 -2.86 14.26 13.31
N GLN A 72 -2.74 14.26 11.99
CA GLN A 72 -3.69 13.69 11.03
C GLN A 72 -3.18 12.38 10.42
N ASP A 73 -2.21 11.73 11.07
CA ASP A 73 -1.54 10.50 10.62
C ASP A 73 -0.87 10.63 9.23
N ASN A 74 -0.48 11.85 8.84
CA ASN A 74 0.24 12.12 7.60
C ASN A 74 1.71 12.46 7.89
N TYR A 75 2.59 11.53 7.53
CA TYR A 75 4.03 11.60 7.77
C TYR A 75 4.85 11.92 6.50
N ALA A 76 4.19 12.32 5.40
CA ALA A 76 4.85 12.56 4.12
C ALA A 76 5.78 13.77 4.17
N PRO A 77 7.06 13.67 3.73
CA PRO A 77 7.98 14.81 3.76
C PRO A 77 7.44 16.04 3.03
N ILE A 78 7.70 17.21 3.60
CA ILE A 78 7.37 18.50 2.99
C ILE A 78 8.61 19.39 2.94
N ALA A 79 8.55 20.44 2.14
CA ALA A 79 9.59 21.46 2.11
C ALA A 79 9.01 22.86 2.00
N ALA A 80 9.85 23.84 2.27
CA ALA A 80 9.57 25.24 2.00
C ALA A 80 10.85 25.97 1.59
N TYR A 81 10.73 26.97 0.72
CA TYR A 81 11.85 27.78 0.27
C TYR A 81 11.53 29.26 0.25
N GLU A 82 12.56 30.08 0.46
CA GLU A 82 12.47 31.55 0.38
C GLU A 82 12.92 32.02 -1.00
N LYS A 83 12.04 32.72 -1.73
CA LYS A 83 12.39 33.39 -2.99
C LYS A 83 13.32 34.58 -2.77
N ALA A 84 13.93 35.06 -3.85
CA ALA A 84 14.74 36.29 -3.83
C ALA A 84 14.01 37.53 -3.26
N ASN A 85 12.68 37.61 -3.42
CA ASN A 85 11.86 38.70 -2.87
C ASN A 85 11.46 38.51 -1.39
N GLY A 86 11.85 37.41 -0.73
CA GLY A 86 11.51 37.08 0.66
C GLY A 86 10.19 36.35 0.84
N GLU A 87 9.47 36.02 -0.23
CA GLU A 87 8.26 35.19 -0.16
C GLU A 87 8.62 33.74 0.14
N ILE A 88 7.90 33.10 1.08
CA ILE A 88 8.07 31.67 1.41
C ILE A 88 7.03 30.83 0.68
N ILE A 89 7.51 29.89 -0.12
CA ILE A 89 6.68 28.93 -0.87
C ILE A 89 6.83 27.54 -0.26
N GLY A 90 5.71 26.89 -0.01
CA GLY A 90 5.64 25.50 0.38
C GLY A 90 5.63 24.58 -0.83
N TYR A 91 6.28 23.44 -0.65
CA TYR A 91 6.53 22.47 -1.69
C TYR A 91 6.24 21.07 -1.16
N LEU A 92 5.49 20.27 -1.90
CA LEU A 92 5.28 18.86 -1.59
C LEU A 92 5.08 18.00 -2.84
N TYR A 93 5.24 16.69 -2.66
CA TYR A 93 4.87 15.70 -3.65
C TYR A 93 3.48 15.13 -3.34
N ILE A 94 2.65 14.93 -4.38
CA ILE A 94 1.32 14.30 -4.27
C ILE A 94 1.25 13.14 -5.24
N ALA A 95 0.88 11.95 -4.77
CA ALA A 95 0.56 10.85 -5.66
C ALA A 95 -0.72 11.16 -6.47
N LYS A 96 -0.68 10.96 -7.78
CA LYS A 96 -1.84 11.16 -8.67
C LYS A 96 -2.98 10.21 -8.32
N ASP A 97 -2.63 8.97 -7.98
CA ASP A 97 -3.53 7.92 -7.53
C ASP A 97 -2.82 7.09 -6.45
N MET A 98 -3.56 6.21 -5.77
CA MET A 98 -3.01 5.43 -4.66
C MET A 98 -2.03 4.35 -5.12
N SER A 99 -2.07 3.93 -6.40
CA SER A 99 -1.32 2.78 -6.92
C SER A 99 0.20 2.97 -6.99
N TYR A 100 0.67 4.22 -6.94
CA TYR A 100 2.09 4.51 -7.08
C TYR A 100 2.52 5.67 -6.20
N ASN A 101 3.49 5.42 -5.33
CA ASN A 101 4.07 6.44 -4.48
C ASN A 101 5.59 6.28 -4.37
N ARG A 102 6.29 7.36 -4.02
CA ARG A 102 7.74 7.30 -3.77
C ARG A 102 8.00 7.14 -2.27
N SER A 103 9.12 6.51 -1.94
CA SER A 103 9.59 6.46 -0.56
C SER A 103 9.96 7.87 -0.05
N SER A 104 9.92 8.06 1.26
CA SER A 104 10.36 9.32 1.89
C SER A 104 11.81 9.66 1.51
N GLU A 105 12.67 8.65 1.41
CA GLU A 105 14.07 8.79 0.97
C GLU A 105 14.18 9.40 -0.43
N GLU A 106 13.44 8.86 -1.40
CA GLU A 106 13.44 9.35 -2.78
C GLU A 106 12.89 10.77 -2.84
N VAL A 107 11.76 11.03 -2.17
CA VAL A 107 11.14 12.35 -2.12
C VAL A 107 12.09 13.41 -1.55
N ILE A 108 12.75 13.11 -0.42
CA ILE A 108 13.72 14.02 0.21
C ILE A 108 14.92 14.25 -0.72
N SER A 109 15.45 13.18 -1.33
CA SER A 109 16.56 13.29 -2.30
C SER A 109 16.19 14.17 -3.49
N ASP A 110 14.99 14.02 -4.05
CA ASP A 110 14.53 14.84 -5.17
C ASP A 110 14.32 16.31 -4.78
N MET A 111 13.76 16.57 -3.59
CA MET A 111 13.67 17.92 -3.04
C MET A 111 15.05 18.57 -2.89
N GLU A 112 16.04 17.82 -2.38
CA GLU A 112 17.41 18.31 -2.24
C GLU A 112 18.01 18.68 -3.60
N ILE A 113 17.95 17.78 -4.58
CA ILE A 113 18.48 18.02 -5.92
C ILE A 113 17.86 19.28 -6.54
N GLU A 114 16.54 19.42 -6.44
CA GLU A 114 15.81 20.56 -7.00
C GLU A 114 16.18 21.88 -6.29
N PHE A 115 16.21 21.91 -4.96
CA PHE A 115 16.52 23.14 -4.24
C PHE A 115 18.00 23.53 -4.32
N GLU A 116 18.91 22.57 -4.38
CA GLU A 116 20.33 22.84 -4.62
C GLU A 116 20.55 23.49 -5.99
N LYS A 117 19.84 23.00 -7.01
CA LYS A 117 19.83 23.64 -8.34
C LYS A 117 19.31 25.06 -8.24
N ARG A 118 18.13 25.30 -7.64
CA ARG A 118 17.54 26.65 -7.50
C ARG A 118 18.43 27.61 -6.71
N LEU A 119 19.09 27.12 -5.66
CA LEU A 119 20.02 27.91 -4.85
C LEU A 119 21.25 28.32 -5.68
N SER A 120 21.79 27.39 -6.48
CA SER A 120 22.92 27.67 -7.38
C SER A 120 22.58 28.68 -8.49
N GLU A 121 21.34 28.64 -8.98
CA GLU A 121 20.78 29.58 -9.97
C GLU A 121 20.33 30.91 -9.33
N LYS A 122 20.43 31.04 -8.00
CA LYS A 122 20.00 32.21 -7.21
C LYS A 122 18.52 32.57 -7.39
N THR A 123 17.67 31.59 -7.71
CA THR A 123 16.22 31.76 -7.80
C THR A 123 15.56 31.70 -6.42
N ILE A 124 16.21 31.05 -5.47
CA ILE A 124 15.87 31.02 -4.04
C ILE A 124 17.06 31.49 -3.20
N LYS A 125 16.78 32.00 -2.00
CA LYS A 125 17.79 32.37 -0.99
C LYS A 125 18.11 31.22 -0.04
N SER A 126 17.09 30.42 0.27
CA SER A 126 17.18 29.37 1.27
C SER A 126 16.06 28.35 1.12
N TYR A 127 16.22 27.19 1.76
CA TYR A 127 15.17 26.19 1.87
C TYR A 127 15.26 25.38 3.16
N THR A 128 14.14 24.72 3.48
CA THR A 128 14.00 23.73 4.54
C THR A 128 13.29 22.48 4.03
N ILE A 129 13.70 21.31 4.50
CA ILE A 129 13.01 20.03 4.27
C ILE A 129 12.67 19.42 5.63
N PHE A 130 11.44 18.98 5.78
CA PHE A 130 10.86 18.44 7.01
C PHE A 130 10.52 16.98 6.81
N TYR A 131 11.00 16.13 7.72
CA TYR A 131 10.72 14.69 7.69
C TYR A 131 10.84 14.06 9.07
N HIS A 132 10.17 12.92 9.27
CA HIS A 132 10.26 12.17 10.51
C HIS A 132 11.56 11.36 10.58
N SER A 133 12.20 11.40 11.74
CA SER A 133 13.57 10.92 11.93
C SER A 133 13.78 10.19 13.25
N ARG A 134 14.92 9.50 13.32
CA ARG A 134 15.39 8.72 14.47
C ARG A 134 16.06 9.57 15.56
N PHE A 135 16.16 10.88 15.36
CA PHE A 135 16.92 11.78 16.21
C PHE A 135 16.49 11.72 17.68
N LYS A 136 17.46 11.50 18.57
CA LYS A 136 17.30 11.45 20.04
C LYS A 136 18.38 12.26 20.75
N ASP A 137 18.64 13.48 20.29
CA ASP A 137 19.77 14.33 20.74
C ASP A 137 21.17 13.71 20.49
N ASP A 138 21.24 12.76 19.57
CA ASP A 138 22.44 12.04 19.15
C ASP A 138 22.93 12.50 17.76
N ASN A 139 22.28 13.52 17.19
CA ASN A 139 22.47 13.99 15.81
C ASN A 139 22.15 12.94 14.73
N ASP A 140 21.44 11.84 15.04
CA ASP A 140 20.96 10.89 14.03
C ASP A 140 19.70 11.42 13.34
N HIS A 141 19.89 12.27 12.33
CA HIS A 141 18.82 12.76 11.47
C HIS A 141 18.42 11.75 10.37
N GLY A 142 18.69 10.45 10.55
CA GLY A 142 18.24 9.40 9.65
C GLY A 142 16.71 9.28 9.62
N ILE A 143 16.16 9.00 8.44
CA ILE A 143 14.71 8.88 8.22
C ILE A 143 14.15 7.73 9.06
N ALA A 144 13.03 7.98 9.74
CA ALA A 144 12.31 6.98 10.51
C ALA A 144 11.53 6.05 9.56
N LYS A 145 11.71 4.74 9.70
CA LYS A 145 11.10 3.73 8.80
C LYS A 145 10.04 2.86 9.46
N LYS A 146 9.98 2.85 10.79
CA LYS A 146 9.12 1.97 11.59
C LYS A 146 8.56 2.74 12.77
N ASN A 147 7.41 2.33 13.30
CA ASN A 147 6.71 3.05 14.38
C ASN A 147 7.59 3.33 15.63
N GLY A 148 8.59 2.49 15.94
CA GLY A 148 9.54 2.73 17.04
C GLY A 148 10.68 3.72 16.73
N ASP A 149 10.83 4.12 15.47
CA ASP A 149 11.88 5.02 14.98
C ASP A 149 11.44 6.50 14.96
N PHE A 150 10.14 6.78 15.11
CA PHE A 150 9.56 8.12 15.04
C PHE A 150 9.80 8.90 16.35
N ASN A 151 10.91 9.63 16.42
CA ASN A 151 11.32 10.35 17.64
C ASN A 151 11.37 11.88 17.48
N ALA A 152 11.54 12.37 16.24
CA ALA A 152 11.64 13.79 15.98
C ALA A 152 11.29 14.15 14.55
N ILE A 153 10.86 15.39 14.34
CA ILE A 153 10.85 16.04 13.04
C ILE A 153 12.26 16.61 12.82
N SER A 154 12.95 16.10 11.81
CA SER A 154 14.20 16.68 11.33
C SER A 154 13.89 17.83 10.37
N ILE A 155 14.56 18.96 10.60
CA ILE A 155 14.51 20.17 9.78
C ILE A 155 15.88 20.31 9.13
N LYS A 156 16.03 19.81 7.90
CA LYS A 156 17.23 20.09 7.10
C LYS A 156 17.13 21.54 6.61
N TYR A 157 18.13 22.35 6.86
CA TYR A 157 18.16 23.74 6.42
C TYR A 157 19.38 24.06 5.57
N LYS A 158 19.21 24.96 4.60
CA LYS A 158 20.32 25.45 3.79
C LYS A 158 20.11 26.86 3.21
N THR A 159 21.20 27.61 3.18
CA THR A 159 21.42 28.90 2.49
C THR A 159 22.77 28.86 1.77
N SER A 160 23.21 29.98 1.19
CA SER A 160 24.59 30.13 0.67
C SER A 160 25.67 29.94 1.73
N ASP A 161 25.39 30.33 2.98
CA ASP A 161 26.40 30.47 4.05
C ASP A 161 26.13 29.58 5.26
N LEU A 162 24.95 28.98 5.34
CA LEU A 162 24.49 28.17 6.48
C LEU A 162 23.86 26.87 5.98
N SER A 163 24.24 25.73 6.56
CA SER A 163 23.60 24.44 6.26
C SER A 163 23.69 23.50 7.46
N GLY A 164 22.67 22.69 7.68
CA GLY A 164 22.68 21.72 8.76
C GLY A 164 21.31 21.12 9.02
N PHE A 165 21.15 20.60 10.23
CA PHE A 165 19.91 20.01 10.72
C PHE A 165 19.53 20.60 12.08
N ALA A 166 18.23 20.68 12.33
CA ALA A 166 17.65 20.92 13.63
C ALA A 166 16.61 19.82 13.91
N GLY A 167 16.52 19.36 15.16
CA GLY A 167 15.60 18.28 15.54
C GLY A 167 14.52 18.78 16.49
N LEU A 168 13.26 18.74 16.06
CA LEU A 168 12.08 18.97 16.90
C LEU A 168 11.62 17.62 17.48
N ARG A 169 11.90 17.38 18.75
CA ARG A 169 11.57 16.11 19.41
C ARG A 169 10.08 16.00 19.69
N TYR A 170 9.57 14.77 19.61
CA TYR A 170 8.24 14.44 20.06
C TYR A 170 8.16 13.02 20.63
N SER A 171 7.13 12.76 21.44
CA SER A 171 6.80 11.44 21.96
C SER A 171 5.33 11.14 21.75
N PHE A 172 5.02 9.88 21.48
CA PHE A 172 3.65 9.39 21.50
C PHE A 172 3.25 9.07 22.94
N GLU A 173 2.19 9.72 23.42
CA GLU A 173 1.51 9.39 24.66
C GLU A 173 0.14 8.78 24.31
N ASP A 174 -0.51 8.11 25.28
CA ASP A 174 -1.70 7.27 25.04
C ASP A 174 -2.77 7.93 24.15
N ASP A 175 -3.01 9.24 24.32
CA ASP A 175 -4.06 9.98 23.61
C ASP A 175 -3.55 11.23 22.86
N TYR A 176 -2.24 11.53 22.87
CA TYR A 176 -1.70 12.72 22.19
C TYR A 176 -0.21 12.63 21.85
N ILE A 177 0.26 13.58 21.03
CA ILE A 177 1.67 13.72 20.66
C ILE A 177 2.27 14.90 21.43
N GLY A 178 3.26 14.63 22.29
CA GLY A 178 3.95 15.65 23.07
C GLY A 178 5.19 16.18 22.35
N PHE A 179 5.18 17.45 21.93
CA PHE A 179 6.34 18.10 21.30
C PHE A 179 7.24 18.76 22.34
N GLN A 180 8.53 18.44 22.33
CA GLN A 180 9.50 18.87 23.35
C GLN A 180 10.36 20.07 22.91
N GLY A 181 10.08 20.64 21.73
CA GLY A 181 10.86 21.74 21.15
C GLY A 181 12.09 21.29 20.37
N ILE A 182 12.69 22.25 19.68
CA ILE A 182 13.90 22.10 18.88
C ILE A 182 15.11 22.04 19.81
N SER A 183 15.91 20.98 19.66
CA SER A 183 17.12 20.78 20.47
C SER A 183 18.09 21.95 20.31
N GLY A 184 18.58 22.49 21.43
CA GLY A 184 19.48 23.64 21.46
C GLY A 184 18.82 25.03 21.43
N PHE A 185 17.50 25.13 21.26
CA PHE A 185 16.79 26.41 21.35
C PHE A 185 16.32 26.68 22.78
N SER A 186 16.29 27.95 23.18
CA SER A 186 15.74 28.37 24.48
C SER A 186 14.23 28.11 24.54
N PRO A 187 13.63 28.08 25.75
CA PRO A 187 12.18 27.99 25.90
C PRO A 187 11.44 29.10 25.16
N GLU A 188 11.94 30.34 25.18
CA GLU A 188 11.35 31.48 24.49
C GLU A 188 11.41 31.32 22.96
N GLN A 189 12.56 30.87 22.45
CA GLN A 189 12.74 30.58 21.02
C GLN A 189 11.78 29.47 20.54
N ASN A 190 11.68 28.40 21.31
CA ASN A 190 10.73 27.32 21.04
C ASN A 190 9.28 27.80 21.09
N ASN A 191 8.91 28.56 22.13
CA ASN A 191 7.56 29.11 22.27
C ASN A 191 7.21 30.06 21.12
N PHE A 192 8.17 30.82 20.57
CA PHE A 192 7.94 31.66 19.40
C PHE A 192 7.51 30.83 18.18
N ILE A 193 8.23 29.73 17.90
CA ILE A 193 7.95 28.87 16.75
C ILE A 193 6.64 28.10 16.97
N LEU A 194 6.52 27.41 18.10
CA LEU A 194 5.41 26.49 18.39
C LEU A 194 4.05 27.20 18.55
N ASN A 195 4.04 28.47 18.96
CA ASN A 195 2.81 29.27 19.06
C ASN A 195 2.47 30.01 17.75
N THR A 196 3.18 29.73 16.65
CA THR A 196 2.85 30.32 15.34
C THR A 196 1.44 29.91 14.93
N GLN A 197 0.55 30.88 14.74
CA GLN A 197 -0.81 30.64 14.29
C GLN A 197 -0.85 30.49 12.77
N LEU A 198 -1.39 29.37 12.30
CA LEU A 198 -1.67 29.19 10.88
C LEU A 198 -2.88 30.05 10.48
N LYS A 199 -2.81 30.63 9.28
CA LYS A 199 -3.91 31.36 8.68
C LYS A 199 -4.93 30.36 8.13
N GLU A 200 -6.18 30.54 8.52
CA GLU A 200 -7.31 29.80 7.95
C GLU A 200 -7.38 30.03 6.42
N ASP A 201 -7.76 28.98 5.69
CA ASP A 201 -7.90 28.95 4.22
C ASP A 201 -6.64 29.31 3.40
N LYS A 202 -5.48 29.50 4.03
CA LYS A 202 -4.22 29.70 3.30
C LYS A 202 -3.80 28.38 2.65
N ASP A 203 -3.59 28.42 1.34
CA ASP A 203 -2.84 27.35 0.67
C ASP A 203 -1.37 27.46 1.07
N TYR A 204 -0.93 26.54 1.93
CA TYR A 204 0.46 26.45 2.37
C TYR A 204 1.38 25.80 1.33
N PHE A 205 0.85 25.06 0.37
CA PHE A 205 1.66 24.31 -0.59
C PHE A 205 1.38 24.81 -2.01
N GLN A 206 1.92 25.99 -2.31
CA GLN A 206 1.66 26.64 -3.59
C GLN A 206 2.34 25.91 -4.76
N GLU A 207 3.39 25.14 -4.48
CA GLU A 207 4.04 24.27 -5.44
C GLU A 207 3.81 22.79 -5.09
N ARG A 208 3.23 22.04 -6.03
CA ARG A 208 2.89 20.62 -5.88
C ARG A 208 3.46 19.85 -7.06
N VAL A 209 4.25 18.83 -6.79
CA VAL A 209 4.74 17.92 -7.82
C VAL A 209 3.94 16.63 -7.80
N ILE A 210 3.31 16.32 -8.93
CA ILE A 210 2.47 15.13 -9.05
C ILE A 210 3.38 13.92 -9.36
N ILE A 211 3.33 12.91 -8.50
CA ILE A 211 3.92 11.60 -8.73
C ILE A 211 2.93 10.82 -9.59
N GLU A 212 3.35 10.50 -10.81
CA GLU A 212 2.59 9.65 -11.72
C GLU A 212 3.24 8.27 -11.79
N SER A 213 2.38 7.25 -11.89
CA SER A 213 2.82 5.89 -12.20
C SER A 213 3.44 5.84 -13.61
N PRO A 214 4.61 5.18 -13.77
CA PRO A 214 5.17 4.88 -15.08
C PRO A 214 4.23 4.00 -15.91
N ILE A 215 3.91 4.45 -17.13
CA ILE A 215 3.06 3.71 -18.08
C ILE A 215 3.76 3.66 -19.44
N ILE A 216 3.82 2.46 -20.02
CA ILE A 216 4.23 2.25 -21.41
C ILE A 216 3.10 1.58 -22.19
N GLU A 217 3.04 1.79 -23.49
CA GLU A 217 2.18 1.05 -24.40
C GLU A 217 3.08 0.22 -25.33
N ASN A 218 2.83 -1.09 -25.42
CA ASN A 218 3.63 -1.99 -26.24
C ASN A 218 3.13 -2.05 -27.70
N GLU A 219 3.82 -2.83 -28.55
CA GLU A 219 3.53 -2.92 -29.99
C GLU A 219 2.12 -3.41 -30.34
N ILE A 220 1.50 -4.19 -29.46
CA ILE A 220 0.12 -4.68 -29.64
C ILE A 220 -0.93 -3.72 -29.06
N GLY A 221 -0.51 -2.56 -28.54
CA GLY A 221 -1.36 -1.52 -27.94
C GLY A 221 -1.85 -1.85 -26.52
N LEU A 222 -1.12 -2.67 -25.77
CA LEU A 222 -1.41 -3.00 -24.37
C LEU A 222 -0.70 -2.01 -23.45
N LYS A 223 -1.42 -1.43 -22.49
CA LYS A 223 -0.84 -0.55 -21.48
C LYS A 223 -0.20 -1.37 -20.37
N ILE A 224 1.02 -1.04 -20.00
CA ILE A 224 1.73 -1.65 -18.87
C ILE A 224 2.04 -0.54 -17.88
N LYS A 225 1.31 -0.54 -16.76
CA LYS A 225 1.39 0.42 -15.66
C LYS A 225 2.23 -0.18 -14.53
N LYS A 226 3.13 0.60 -13.92
CA LYS A 226 3.86 0.18 -12.70
C LYS A 226 3.10 0.57 -11.45
N VAL A 227 2.99 -0.37 -10.51
CA VAL A 227 2.31 -0.21 -9.24
C VAL A 227 3.28 -0.62 -8.13
N ASN A 228 3.33 0.10 -7.03
CA ASN A 228 4.29 -0.20 -5.95
C ASN A 228 3.70 -0.22 -4.55
N ASN A 229 2.38 -0.10 -4.45
CA ASN A 229 1.61 -0.22 -3.23
C ASN A 229 0.85 -1.56 -3.11
N GLY A 230 0.94 -2.44 -4.12
CA GLY A 230 0.18 -3.69 -4.18
C GLY A 230 0.58 -4.69 -3.10
N SER A 231 -0.43 -5.39 -2.56
CA SER A 231 -0.28 -6.42 -1.53
C SER A 231 -1.33 -7.52 -1.71
N VAL A 232 -0.97 -8.75 -1.36
CA VAL A 232 -1.87 -9.92 -1.36
C VAL A 232 -2.47 -10.21 0.02
N GLY A 233 -2.30 -9.30 1.00
CA GLY A 233 -2.75 -9.49 2.38
C GLY A 233 -4.25 -9.80 2.49
N ASP A 234 -5.08 -9.10 1.73
CA ASP A 234 -6.53 -9.30 1.75
C ASP A 234 -6.94 -10.65 1.15
N MET A 235 -6.15 -11.21 0.21
CA MET A 235 -6.38 -12.57 -0.28
C MET A 235 -6.18 -13.60 0.83
N TRP A 236 -5.14 -13.43 1.65
CA TRP A 236 -4.92 -14.28 2.81
C TRP A 236 -6.04 -14.12 3.83
N ALA A 237 -6.52 -12.90 4.07
CA ALA A 237 -7.65 -12.64 4.95
C ALA A 237 -8.96 -13.21 4.42
N GLY A 238 -9.16 -13.20 3.10
CA GLY A 238 -10.29 -13.88 2.45
C GLY A 238 -10.32 -15.38 2.73
N ILE A 239 -9.15 -16.04 2.81
CA ILE A 239 -9.07 -17.47 3.14
C ILE A 239 -9.18 -17.74 4.64
N PHE A 240 -8.50 -16.96 5.47
CA PHE A 240 -8.33 -17.26 6.90
C PHE A 240 -9.25 -16.48 7.84
N GLY A 241 -10.01 -15.51 7.33
CA GLY A 241 -10.80 -14.58 8.14
C GLY A 241 -10.02 -13.32 8.49
N PHE A 242 -10.64 -12.16 8.32
CA PHE A 242 -10.03 -10.86 8.63
C PHE A 242 -9.74 -10.69 10.12
N ASP A 243 -10.69 -11.07 10.97
CA ASP A 243 -10.57 -10.96 12.42
C ASP A 243 -9.39 -11.78 12.94
N ARG A 244 -9.27 -13.02 12.49
CA ARG A 244 -8.16 -13.91 12.85
C ARG A 244 -6.79 -13.34 12.46
N LEU A 245 -6.66 -12.75 11.27
CA LEU A 245 -5.39 -12.19 10.82
C LEU A 245 -5.06 -10.83 11.46
N SER A 246 -6.07 -10.09 11.90
CA SER A 246 -5.89 -8.84 12.65
C SER A 246 -5.39 -9.05 14.09
N GLY A 247 -5.61 -10.25 14.65
CA GLY A 247 -5.17 -10.62 16.00
C GLY A 247 -3.65 -10.68 16.20
N GLU A 248 -3.20 -10.74 17.45
CA GLU A 248 -1.79 -10.61 17.85
C GLU A 248 -0.84 -11.62 17.16
N ASP A 249 -1.32 -12.83 16.87
CA ASP A 249 -0.54 -13.89 16.24
C ASP A 249 -0.77 -14.02 14.72
N GLY A 250 -1.67 -13.23 14.12
CA GLY A 250 -2.04 -13.34 12.71
C GLY A 250 -0.83 -13.18 11.78
N LYS A 251 0.04 -12.20 12.04
CA LYS A 251 1.28 -11.98 11.27
C LYS A 251 2.23 -13.16 11.35
N LYS A 252 2.43 -13.75 12.54
CA LYS A 252 3.31 -14.92 12.71
C LYS A 252 2.74 -16.13 11.99
N PHE A 253 1.42 -16.31 12.07
CA PHE A 253 0.70 -17.36 11.36
C PHE A 253 0.91 -17.26 9.84
N LEU A 254 0.77 -16.07 9.24
CA LEU A 254 1.00 -15.89 7.80
C LEU A 254 2.44 -16.16 7.39
N ILE A 255 3.42 -15.62 8.13
CA ILE A 255 4.85 -15.83 7.84
C ILE A 255 5.18 -17.33 7.87
N HIS A 256 4.64 -18.04 8.86
CA HIS A 256 4.83 -19.48 8.97
C HIS A 256 4.23 -20.24 7.78
N ASN A 257 2.97 -19.97 7.42
CA ASN A 257 2.31 -20.65 6.30
C ASN A 257 2.96 -20.31 4.95
N ALA A 258 3.34 -19.05 4.72
CA ALA A 258 4.06 -18.67 3.51
C ALA A 258 5.40 -19.42 3.40
N ALA A 259 6.12 -19.63 4.50
CA ALA A 259 7.34 -20.43 4.51
C ALA A 259 7.06 -21.92 4.19
N LEU A 260 5.94 -22.48 4.69
CA LEU A 260 5.54 -23.86 4.40
C LEU A 260 5.23 -24.11 2.92
N VAL A 261 4.86 -23.09 2.16
CA VAL A 261 4.65 -23.22 0.71
C VAL A 261 5.98 -23.40 -0.02
N PHE A 262 7.06 -22.76 0.44
CA PHE A 262 8.37 -22.84 -0.23
C PHE A 262 9.21 -24.07 0.12
N ILE A 263 8.81 -24.84 1.15
CA ILE A 263 9.44 -26.16 1.42
C ILE A 263 8.89 -27.25 0.51
N GLN A 264 7.77 -27.01 -0.20
CA GLN A 264 7.22 -27.95 -1.17
C GLN A 264 8.13 -28.07 -2.39
N GLU A 265 8.00 -29.18 -3.11
CA GLU A 265 8.71 -29.37 -4.37
C GLU A 265 8.25 -28.37 -5.43
N THR A 266 9.15 -28.03 -6.35
CA THR A 266 8.83 -27.16 -7.48
C THR A 266 7.91 -27.90 -8.45
N VAL A 267 6.73 -27.33 -8.70
CA VAL A 267 5.72 -27.93 -9.58
C VAL A 267 5.78 -27.37 -11.01
N LYS A 268 6.21 -26.11 -11.17
CA LYS A 268 6.40 -25.44 -12.46
C LYS A 268 7.61 -24.51 -12.41
N SER A 269 8.25 -24.28 -13.54
CA SER A 269 9.38 -23.34 -13.65
C SER A 269 9.58 -22.82 -15.08
N ASN A 270 10.25 -21.68 -15.19
CA ASN A 270 10.84 -21.18 -16.42
C ASN A 270 12.22 -20.58 -16.09
N ASP A 271 12.85 -19.90 -17.05
CA ASP A 271 14.19 -19.32 -16.86
C ASP A 271 14.25 -18.22 -15.77
N ALA A 272 13.11 -17.61 -15.42
CA ALA A 272 13.01 -16.50 -14.49
C ALA A 272 12.50 -16.88 -13.10
N VAL A 273 11.59 -17.86 -13.00
CA VAL A 273 10.87 -18.18 -11.76
C VAL A 273 10.70 -19.67 -11.50
N LEU A 274 10.57 -20.00 -10.22
CA LEU A 274 10.23 -21.32 -9.69
C LEU A 274 8.89 -21.21 -8.94
N ILE A 275 7.99 -22.16 -9.19
CA ILE A 275 6.65 -22.21 -8.58
C ILE A 275 6.56 -23.43 -7.67
N THR A 276 6.13 -23.20 -6.43
CA THR A 276 5.75 -24.25 -5.48
C THR A 276 4.28 -24.10 -5.12
N GLU A 277 3.61 -25.20 -4.78
CA GLU A 277 2.19 -25.18 -4.45
C GLU A 277 1.90 -26.05 -3.22
N MET A 278 1.05 -25.55 -2.33
CA MET A 278 0.46 -26.32 -1.23
C MET A 278 -1.06 -26.34 -1.43
N ASN A 279 -1.63 -27.54 -1.56
CA ASN A 279 -3.00 -27.74 -2.02
C ASN A 279 -3.91 -28.20 -0.88
N PHE A 280 -5.10 -27.61 -0.79
CA PHE A 280 -6.19 -28.01 0.11
C PHE A 280 -7.50 -27.98 -0.68
N ASP A 281 -7.91 -29.14 -1.19
CA ASP A 281 -9.07 -29.25 -2.09
C ASP A 281 -8.89 -28.32 -3.31
N ASN A 282 -9.81 -27.39 -3.56
CA ASN A 282 -9.68 -26.39 -4.63
C ASN A 282 -8.89 -25.15 -4.22
N ILE A 283 -8.47 -24.99 -2.96
CA ILE A 283 -7.64 -23.86 -2.53
C ILE A 283 -6.17 -24.23 -2.68
N ILE A 284 -5.42 -23.38 -3.40
CA ILE A 284 -3.99 -23.55 -3.63
C ILE A 284 -3.27 -22.35 -3.06
N PHE A 285 -2.28 -22.59 -2.21
CA PHE A 285 -1.30 -21.56 -1.85
C PHE A 285 -0.11 -21.68 -2.79
N ARG A 286 0.04 -20.69 -3.67
CA ARG A 286 1.09 -20.64 -4.70
C ARG A 286 2.25 -19.80 -4.21
N GLY A 287 3.43 -20.39 -4.15
CA GLY A 287 4.69 -19.73 -3.89
C GLY A 287 5.41 -19.46 -5.22
N VAL A 288 5.86 -18.23 -5.40
CA VAL A 288 6.67 -17.81 -6.56
C VAL A 288 7.98 -17.26 -6.04
N LYS A 289 9.11 -17.74 -6.58
CA LYS A 289 10.42 -17.14 -6.33
C LYS A 289 11.22 -16.99 -7.61
N THR A 290 12.06 -15.96 -7.68
CA THR A 290 13.02 -15.81 -8.77
C THR A 290 14.08 -16.92 -8.72
N THR A 291 14.65 -17.29 -9.87
CA THR A 291 15.69 -18.33 -9.96
C THR A 291 16.96 -17.98 -9.17
N ASN A 292 17.20 -16.68 -8.92
CA ASN A 292 18.29 -16.17 -8.08
C ASN A 292 17.90 -16.03 -6.59
N ASP A 293 16.67 -16.37 -6.19
CA ASP A 293 16.13 -16.28 -4.83
C ASP A 293 16.13 -14.87 -4.19
N GLU A 294 16.30 -13.81 -4.99
CA GLU A 294 16.27 -12.43 -4.50
C GLU A 294 14.86 -11.92 -4.17
N THR A 295 13.84 -12.44 -4.86
CA THR A 295 12.44 -12.02 -4.67
C THR A 295 11.53 -13.24 -4.59
N ARG A 296 10.60 -13.21 -3.64
CA ARG A 296 9.59 -14.26 -3.47
C ARG A 296 8.26 -13.68 -3.00
N THR A 297 7.18 -14.33 -3.39
CA THR A 297 5.82 -13.99 -2.96
C THR A 297 4.96 -15.24 -2.81
N THR A 298 3.88 -15.14 -2.04
CA THR A 298 2.95 -16.24 -1.82
C THR A 298 1.54 -15.70 -1.66
N TYR A 299 0.60 -16.32 -2.38
CA TYR A 299 -0.81 -15.94 -2.35
C TYR A 299 -1.71 -17.17 -2.50
N PRO A 300 -2.92 -17.13 -1.93
CA PRO A 300 -3.92 -18.15 -2.18
C PRO A 300 -4.63 -17.92 -3.51
N LEU A 301 -5.10 -19.00 -4.12
CA LEU A 301 -6.01 -18.96 -5.26
C LEU A 301 -7.05 -20.06 -5.16
N LEU A 302 -8.23 -19.81 -5.73
CA LEU A 302 -9.26 -20.83 -5.90
C LEU A 302 -9.15 -21.44 -7.30
N LYS A 303 -8.91 -22.75 -7.37
CA LYS A 303 -8.92 -23.51 -8.61
C LYS A 303 -10.36 -23.69 -9.11
N THR A 304 -10.55 -23.45 -10.40
CA THR A 304 -11.82 -23.62 -11.11
C THR A 304 -11.56 -24.12 -12.52
N ASP A 305 -12.58 -24.65 -13.18
CA ASP A 305 -12.59 -24.99 -14.61
C ASP A 305 -13.46 -24.03 -15.43
N ILE A 306 -14.06 -23.02 -14.79
CA ILE A 306 -14.85 -21.98 -15.44
C ILE A 306 -13.91 -20.98 -16.11
N PHE A 307 -14.02 -20.83 -17.43
CA PHE A 307 -13.21 -19.90 -18.21
C PHE A 307 -14.06 -19.02 -19.13
N ILE A 308 -13.53 -17.83 -19.44
CA ILE A 308 -14.09 -16.94 -20.44
C ILE A 308 -12.99 -16.34 -21.33
N ASP A 309 -13.36 -15.97 -22.54
CA ASP A 309 -12.51 -15.19 -23.42
C ASP A 309 -12.37 -13.77 -22.87
N VAL A 310 -11.12 -13.31 -22.68
CA VAL A 310 -10.79 -11.98 -22.20
C VAL A 310 -9.93 -11.23 -23.21
N GLU A 311 -10.31 -10.00 -23.52
CA GLU A 311 -9.45 -9.04 -24.22
C GLU A 311 -8.77 -8.08 -23.23
N ASN A 312 -7.50 -8.32 -22.95
CA ASN A 312 -6.65 -7.51 -22.08
C ASN A 312 -6.37 -6.12 -22.68
N LYS A 313 -6.53 -5.09 -21.85
CA LYS A 313 -6.27 -3.68 -22.21
C LYS A 313 -5.12 -3.07 -21.42
N GLN A 314 -4.98 -3.46 -20.16
CA GLN A 314 -3.96 -2.94 -19.27
C GLN A 314 -3.45 -4.02 -18.32
N ILE A 315 -2.14 -4.03 -18.07
CA ILE A 315 -1.47 -4.82 -17.04
C ILE A 315 -0.88 -3.84 -16.02
N ASN A 316 -1.27 -3.99 -14.76
CA ASN A 316 -0.69 -3.28 -13.63
C ASN A 316 0.37 -4.19 -12.97
N GLU A 317 1.63 -4.02 -13.34
CA GLU A 317 2.75 -4.81 -12.79
C GLU A 317 3.22 -4.25 -11.45
N TRP A 318 3.37 -5.13 -10.45
CA TRP A 318 3.78 -4.73 -9.10
C TRP A 318 5.32 -4.69 -9.00
N GLU A 319 5.91 -3.49 -9.10
CA GLU A 319 7.37 -3.31 -9.11
C GLU A 319 8.02 -3.59 -7.75
N ASN A 320 7.28 -3.40 -6.66
CA ASN A 320 7.72 -3.69 -5.29
C ASN A 320 8.01 -5.18 -5.07
N ILE A 321 7.55 -6.05 -5.97
CA ILE A 321 7.81 -7.49 -5.96
C ILE A 321 8.46 -7.96 -7.28
N ASN A 322 9.31 -7.12 -7.87
CA ASN A 322 10.05 -7.40 -9.10
C ASN A 322 9.14 -7.79 -10.28
N ASN A 323 7.91 -7.25 -10.33
CA ASN A 323 6.90 -7.54 -11.35
C ASN A 323 6.49 -9.02 -11.43
N LEU A 324 6.61 -9.77 -10.32
CA LEU A 324 6.12 -11.15 -10.25
C LEU A 324 4.58 -11.22 -10.20
N GLU A 325 3.93 -10.15 -9.73
CA GLU A 325 2.49 -10.06 -9.57
C GLU A 325 1.93 -8.97 -10.48
N ALA A 326 0.70 -9.21 -10.97
CA ALA A 326 -0.01 -8.22 -11.75
C ALA A 326 -1.53 -8.35 -11.60
N VAL A 327 -2.18 -7.19 -11.71
CA VAL A 327 -3.63 -7.09 -11.90
C VAL A 327 -3.88 -6.71 -13.36
N ILE A 328 -4.79 -7.41 -14.02
CA ILE A 328 -5.07 -7.24 -15.44
C ILE A 328 -6.48 -6.71 -15.62
N THR A 329 -6.63 -5.65 -16.42
CA THR A 329 -7.91 -5.05 -16.78
C THR A 329 -8.18 -5.26 -18.27
N GLY A 330 -9.40 -5.67 -18.59
CA GLY A 330 -9.83 -6.00 -19.94
C GLY A 330 -11.35 -6.05 -20.07
N ASN A 331 -11.84 -6.70 -21.13
CA ASN A 331 -13.26 -7.03 -21.26
C ASN A 331 -13.43 -8.54 -21.36
N GLY A 332 -14.43 -9.08 -20.65
CA GLY A 332 -14.90 -10.45 -20.85
C GLY A 332 -15.90 -10.49 -22.00
N ARG A 333 -15.74 -11.47 -22.90
CA ARG A 333 -16.66 -11.76 -24.03
C ARG A 333 -17.04 -10.50 -24.83
N ASP A 334 -16.11 -9.55 -24.98
CA ASP A 334 -16.31 -8.25 -25.65
C ASP A 334 -17.52 -7.43 -25.16
N THR A 335 -18.00 -7.68 -23.94
CA THR A 335 -19.31 -7.15 -23.46
C THR A 335 -19.24 -6.45 -22.11
N PHE A 336 -18.42 -6.91 -21.17
CA PHE A 336 -18.35 -6.34 -19.82
C PHE A 336 -16.90 -6.12 -19.38
N GLY A 337 -16.65 -5.08 -18.58
CA GLY A 337 -15.33 -4.79 -18.05
C GLY A 337 -14.96 -5.76 -16.93
N LEU A 338 -13.75 -6.29 -16.95
CA LEU A 338 -13.21 -7.10 -15.86
C LEU A 338 -11.82 -6.63 -15.45
N THR A 339 -11.51 -6.82 -14.17
CA THR A 339 -10.19 -6.63 -13.59
C THR A 339 -9.92 -7.83 -12.69
N TYR A 340 -8.79 -8.53 -12.85
CA TYR A 340 -8.50 -9.72 -12.05
C TYR A 340 -7.03 -9.75 -11.63
N PHE A 341 -6.77 -10.36 -10.47
CA PHE A 341 -5.41 -10.72 -10.07
C PHE A 341 -4.95 -11.95 -10.87
N ALA A 342 -3.90 -11.80 -11.68
CA ALA A 342 -3.40 -12.86 -12.54
C ALA A 342 -2.47 -13.79 -11.76
N THR A 343 -3.04 -14.88 -11.23
CA THR A 343 -2.38 -15.83 -10.32
C THR A 343 -1.26 -16.65 -10.97
N ASP A 344 -1.16 -16.66 -12.29
CA ASP A 344 -0.11 -17.32 -13.08
C ASP A 344 0.81 -16.30 -13.79
N TYR A 345 0.70 -15.01 -13.47
CA TYR A 345 1.42 -13.96 -14.17
C TYR A 345 2.93 -14.18 -14.22
N ALA A 346 3.53 -14.55 -13.09
CA ALA A 346 4.98 -14.75 -12.99
C ALA A 346 5.52 -15.77 -14.01
N ILE A 347 4.80 -16.87 -14.23
CA ILE A 347 5.22 -17.93 -15.15
C ILE A 347 4.84 -17.60 -16.60
N ASN A 348 3.72 -16.89 -16.82
CA ASN A 348 3.13 -16.60 -18.12
C ASN A 348 3.27 -15.13 -18.57
N ARG A 349 4.18 -14.36 -17.96
CA ARG A 349 4.36 -12.91 -18.17
C ARG A 349 4.42 -12.51 -19.64
N GLU A 350 5.22 -13.21 -20.43
CA GLU A 350 5.38 -12.92 -21.86
C GLU A 350 4.11 -13.21 -22.65
N LYS A 351 3.36 -14.27 -22.30
CA LYS A 351 2.09 -14.60 -22.95
C LYS A 351 1.06 -13.49 -22.71
N TYR A 352 0.95 -12.98 -21.50
CA TYR A 352 0.11 -11.82 -21.18
C TYR A 352 0.51 -10.54 -21.93
N LYS A 353 1.81 -10.31 -22.14
CA LYS A 353 2.31 -9.11 -22.83
C LYS A 353 2.21 -9.17 -24.34
N THR A 354 2.24 -10.37 -24.93
CA THR A 354 2.28 -10.56 -26.38
C THR A 354 0.92 -10.95 -26.97
N ASN A 355 -0.05 -11.33 -26.14
CA ASN A 355 -1.40 -11.65 -26.59
C ASN A 355 -2.47 -10.91 -25.77
N LYS A 356 -3.30 -10.13 -26.47
CA LYS A 356 -4.46 -9.45 -25.87
C LYS A 356 -5.63 -10.38 -25.62
N LYS A 357 -5.83 -11.42 -26.43
CA LYS A 357 -7.00 -12.31 -26.35
C LYS A 357 -6.60 -13.64 -25.75
N LEU A 358 -7.05 -13.91 -24.53
CA LEU A 358 -6.71 -15.10 -23.77
C LEU A 358 -7.97 -15.72 -23.17
N ASP A 359 -8.00 -17.04 -23.13
CA ASP A 359 -8.99 -17.79 -22.35
C ASP A 359 -8.51 -17.82 -20.90
N ILE A 360 -9.29 -17.20 -20.01
CA ILE A 360 -8.92 -17.02 -18.60
C ILE A 360 -9.88 -17.83 -17.74
N GLU A 361 -9.35 -18.75 -16.94
CA GLU A 361 -10.08 -19.37 -15.84
C GLU A 361 -10.32 -18.31 -14.76
N LEU A 362 -11.58 -18.15 -14.30
CA LEU A 362 -11.96 -17.09 -13.38
C LEU A 362 -12.64 -17.62 -12.12
N SER A 363 -12.09 -17.22 -10.98
CA SER A 363 -12.62 -17.52 -9.66
C SER A 363 -12.59 -16.27 -8.78
N GLY A 364 -13.18 -16.33 -7.59
CA GLY A 364 -13.16 -15.20 -6.66
C GLY A 364 -12.89 -15.58 -5.21
N LEU A 365 -12.38 -14.61 -4.45
CA LEU A 365 -12.33 -14.67 -3.00
C LEU A 365 -13.28 -13.62 -2.44
N ILE A 366 -14.28 -14.05 -1.69
CA ILE A 366 -15.26 -13.18 -1.05
C ILE A 366 -14.66 -12.67 0.27
N TYR A 367 -14.59 -11.35 0.39
CA TYR A 367 -14.12 -10.68 1.59
C TYR A 367 -15.25 -10.39 2.57
N HIS A 368 -16.46 -10.25 2.05
CA HIS A 368 -17.66 -9.98 2.83
C HIS A 368 -18.89 -10.57 2.13
N LEU A 369 -19.76 -11.26 2.87
CA LEU A 369 -20.98 -11.85 2.33
C LEU A 369 -22.20 -11.63 3.21
N GLU A 370 -23.27 -11.15 2.59
CA GLU A 370 -24.59 -10.91 3.19
C GLU A 370 -25.71 -11.44 2.31
N ILE A 371 -26.90 -11.55 2.89
CA ILE A 371 -28.13 -11.78 2.13
C ILE A 371 -28.58 -10.43 1.57
N SER A 372 -28.94 -10.41 0.29
CA SER A 372 -29.44 -9.19 -0.35
C SER A 372 -30.91 -8.93 0.02
N ASP A 373 -31.19 -7.80 0.67
CA ASP A 373 -32.56 -7.35 1.00
C ASP A 373 -33.21 -6.52 -0.12
N ILE A 374 -32.65 -6.52 -1.32
CA ILE A 374 -33.07 -5.62 -2.41
C ILE A 374 -34.52 -5.86 -2.84
N SER A 375 -35.02 -7.10 -2.74
CA SER A 375 -36.43 -7.44 -2.98
C SER A 375 -37.39 -6.89 -1.92
N GLU A 376 -36.90 -6.49 -0.74
CA GLU A 376 -37.72 -5.93 0.34
C GLU A 376 -37.81 -4.39 0.30
N SER A 377 -37.06 -3.73 -0.60
CA SER A 377 -37.09 -2.28 -0.83
C SER A 377 -38.34 -1.80 -1.58
N ASN A 378 -39.53 -2.20 -1.10
CA ASN A 378 -40.83 -1.74 -1.58
C ASN A 378 -41.06 -0.26 -1.19
N THR A 379 -40.35 0.66 -1.83
CA THR A 379 -40.67 2.09 -1.78
C THR A 379 -41.46 2.48 -3.04
N PRO A 380 -42.52 3.30 -2.93
CA PRO A 380 -43.34 3.70 -4.09
C PRO A 380 -42.56 4.38 -5.23
N ASP A 381 -41.41 4.98 -4.90
CA ASP A 381 -40.56 5.76 -5.82
C ASP A 381 -39.14 5.16 -6.00
N GLY A 382 -38.88 3.95 -5.46
CA GLY A 382 -37.59 3.28 -5.59
C GLY A 382 -37.50 2.37 -6.82
N PRO A 383 -36.29 2.00 -7.28
CA PRO A 383 -36.12 1.06 -8.39
C PRO A 383 -36.61 -0.35 -7.98
N ASN A 384 -37.65 -0.84 -8.66
CA ASN A 384 -38.07 -2.24 -8.56
C ASN A 384 -37.12 -3.13 -9.38
N PHE A 385 -36.29 -3.91 -8.71
CA PHE A 385 -35.44 -4.91 -9.35
C PHE A 385 -36.21 -6.23 -9.53
N SER A 386 -35.89 -6.99 -10.58
CA SER A 386 -36.44 -8.34 -10.77
C SER A 386 -35.90 -9.31 -9.70
N GLU A 387 -36.65 -10.36 -9.37
CA GLU A 387 -36.22 -11.43 -8.45
C GLU A 387 -34.92 -12.15 -8.87
N ASN A 388 -34.51 -12.05 -10.15
CA ASN A 388 -33.26 -12.61 -10.67
C ASN A 388 -32.24 -11.53 -11.06
N PHE A 389 -32.33 -10.35 -10.47
CA PHE A 389 -31.38 -9.28 -10.75
C PHE A 389 -30.00 -9.67 -10.22
N THR A 390 -29.00 -9.69 -11.10
CA THR A 390 -27.61 -9.92 -10.74
C THR A 390 -26.75 -8.85 -11.39
N MET A 391 -25.74 -8.39 -10.66
CA MET A 391 -24.81 -7.36 -11.10
C MET A 391 -23.53 -7.45 -10.29
N TYR A 392 -22.43 -7.01 -10.88
CA TYR A 392 -21.24 -6.64 -10.14
C TYR A 392 -20.72 -5.29 -10.65
N MET A 393 -20.05 -4.53 -9.80
CA MET A 393 -19.47 -3.24 -10.14
C MET A 393 -18.11 -3.06 -9.48
N PRO A 394 -17.14 -2.37 -10.12
CA PRO A 394 -15.85 -2.13 -9.51
C PRO A 394 -16.01 -1.44 -8.15
N SER A 395 -15.38 -1.99 -7.12
CA SER A 395 -15.42 -1.40 -5.78
C SER A 395 -14.86 0.02 -5.82
N LYS A 396 -15.51 0.96 -5.14
CA LYS A 396 -15.09 2.37 -5.11
C LYS A 396 -13.67 2.56 -4.59
N GLU A 397 -13.27 1.71 -3.64
CA GLU A 397 -12.00 1.84 -2.92
C GLU A 397 -10.95 0.86 -3.44
N MET A 398 -11.36 -0.32 -3.93
CA MET A 398 -10.45 -1.44 -4.23
C MET A 398 -10.52 -1.93 -5.69
N SER A 399 -11.14 -1.17 -6.59
CA SER A 399 -11.24 -1.55 -8.02
C SER A 399 -9.88 -1.79 -8.70
N GLU A 400 -8.82 -1.10 -8.26
CA GLU A 400 -7.47 -1.26 -8.81
C GLU A 400 -6.83 -2.62 -8.50
N PHE A 401 -7.37 -3.35 -7.52
CA PHE A 401 -6.96 -4.70 -7.12
C PHE A 401 -7.88 -5.80 -7.65
N GLY A 402 -8.84 -5.45 -8.52
CA GLY A 402 -9.81 -6.41 -9.05
C GLY A 402 -10.93 -6.76 -8.06
N CYS A 403 -11.24 -5.87 -7.12
CA CYS A 403 -12.35 -6.05 -6.19
C CYS A 403 -13.65 -5.44 -6.73
N PHE A 404 -14.75 -6.13 -6.50
CA PHE A 404 -16.08 -5.78 -6.98
C PHE A 404 -17.13 -5.93 -5.88
N ASP A 405 -18.00 -4.94 -5.79
CA ASP A 405 -19.27 -5.07 -5.07
C ASP A 405 -20.23 -5.84 -5.96
N PHE A 406 -21.02 -6.77 -5.42
CA PHE A 406 -21.90 -7.61 -6.21
C PHE A 406 -23.24 -7.89 -5.55
N ILE A 407 -24.21 -8.20 -6.40
CA ILE A 407 -25.46 -8.88 -6.08
C ILE A 407 -25.53 -10.10 -6.99
N GLY A 408 -25.51 -11.30 -6.42
CA GLY A 408 -25.42 -12.55 -7.15
C GLY A 408 -26.47 -13.56 -6.72
N LEU A 409 -26.77 -14.52 -7.60
CA LEU A 409 -27.65 -15.64 -7.29
C LEU A 409 -26.82 -16.88 -6.99
N LEU A 410 -27.03 -17.50 -5.82
CA LEU A 410 -26.36 -18.74 -5.45
C LEU A 410 -26.96 -19.94 -6.20
N GLU A 411 -26.18 -20.59 -7.06
CA GLU A 411 -26.62 -21.75 -7.83
C GLU A 411 -26.26 -23.07 -7.15
N ASP A 412 -25.12 -23.13 -6.47
CA ASP A 412 -24.63 -24.31 -5.77
C ASP A 412 -23.61 -23.90 -4.70
N PHE A 413 -23.39 -24.74 -3.69
CA PHE A 413 -22.32 -24.55 -2.72
C PHE A 413 -21.84 -25.86 -2.11
N ARG A 414 -20.57 -25.86 -1.69
CA ARG A 414 -19.98 -26.96 -0.92
C ARG A 414 -19.07 -26.43 0.17
N GLU A 415 -19.12 -27.08 1.33
CA GLU A 415 -18.26 -26.75 2.46
C GLU A 415 -16.88 -27.36 2.28
N ILE A 416 -15.84 -26.61 2.67
CA ILE A 416 -14.45 -27.07 2.64
C ILE A 416 -13.70 -26.62 3.90
N GLU A 417 -12.63 -27.33 4.20
CA GLU A 417 -11.67 -26.97 5.22
C GLU A 417 -10.30 -26.69 4.58
N VAL A 418 -9.65 -25.63 5.04
CA VAL A 418 -8.30 -25.24 4.60
C VAL A 418 -7.36 -25.32 5.80
N MET A 419 -6.15 -25.84 5.57
CA MET A 419 -5.11 -26.13 6.58
C MET A 419 -5.46 -27.23 7.59
N ASP A 420 -4.54 -28.16 7.81
CA ASP A 420 -4.70 -29.20 8.84
C ASP A 420 -4.57 -28.66 10.27
N ASN A 421 -3.67 -27.68 10.46
CA ASN A 421 -3.39 -27.04 11.75
C ASN A 421 -4.05 -25.66 11.81
N LYS A 422 -4.87 -25.41 12.85
CA LYS A 422 -5.73 -24.22 12.96
C LYS A 422 -6.60 -24.03 11.71
N LYS A 423 -7.46 -25.03 11.48
CA LYS A 423 -8.38 -25.11 10.34
C LYS A 423 -9.11 -23.79 10.08
N SER A 424 -9.38 -23.54 8.81
CA SER A 424 -10.23 -22.47 8.34
C SER A 424 -11.40 -23.11 7.59
N GLU A 425 -12.62 -22.85 8.03
CA GLU A 425 -13.83 -23.40 7.44
C GLU A 425 -14.47 -22.37 6.52
N GLY A 426 -14.97 -22.82 5.38
CA GLY A 426 -15.59 -21.95 4.39
C GLY A 426 -16.41 -22.72 3.38
N TYR A 427 -16.93 -21.99 2.41
CA TYR A 427 -17.70 -22.55 1.30
C TYR A 427 -17.10 -22.15 -0.02
N ILE A 428 -17.13 -23.06 -0.99
CA ILE A 428 -17.02 -22.72 -2.41
C ILE A 428 -18.45 -22.57 -2.93
N LEU A 429 -18.76 -21.37 -3.41
CA LEU A 429 -20.04 -20.96 -3.93
C LEU A 429 -19.97 -20.86 -5.45
N LYS A 430 -20.96 -21.42 -6.15
CA LYS A 430 -21.18 -21.15 -7.56
C LYS A 430 -22.20 -20.02 -7.67
N VAL A 431 -21.76 -18.85 -8.14
CA VAL A 431 -22.57 -17.62 -8.09
C VAL A 431 -22.70 -17.02 -9.48
N LYS A 432 -23.95 -16.73 -9.85
CA LYS A 432 -24.29 -16.00 -11.07
C LYS A 432 -24.24 -14.50 -10.80
N LEU A 433 -23.44 -13.77 -11.60
CA LEU A 433 -23.15 -12.34 -11.42
C LEU A 433 -23.75 -11.45 -12.53
N ILE A 434 -24.08 -12.02 -13.69
CA ILE A 434 -24.83 -11.32 -14.75
C ILE A 434 -25.93 -12.22 -15.30
N THR A 435 -27.14 -11.68 -15.36
CA THR A 435 -28.29 -12.30 -16.03
C THR A 435 -28.31 -11.88 -17.49
N ASN A 436 -28.36 -12.85 -18.40
CA ASN A 436 -28.55 -12.62 -19.83
C ASN A 436 -29.63 -13.60 -20.32
N GLU A 437 -30.65 -13.09 -21.00
CA GLU A 437 -31.80 -13.89 -21.46
C GLU A 437 -31.41 -14.92 -22.53
N ASP A 438 -30.43 -14.60 -23.38
CA ASP A 438 -29.95 -15.47 -24.45
C ASP A 438 -28.88 -16.46 -23.96
N TYR A 439 -28.20 -16.15 -22.85
CA TYR A 439 -27.10 -16.94 -22.30
C TYR A 439 -27.24 -17.13 -20.79
N PRO A 440 -27.89 -18.23 -20.33
CA PRO A 440 -28.11 -18.48 -18.91
C PRO A 440 -26.82 -18.55 -18.05
N ASP A 441 -25.69 -18.92 -18.65
CA ASP A 441 -24.35 -18.99 -18.03
C ASP A 441 -23.44 -17.85 -18.52
N PHE A 442 -24.01 -16.65 -18.69
CA PHE A 442 -23.27 -15.52 -19.23
C PHE A 442 -22.08 -15.11 -18.35
N PHE A 443 -22.30 -15.03 -17.04
CA PHE A 443 -21.21 -14.82 -16.10
C PHE A 443 -21.54 -15.46 -14.74
N THR A 444 -21.14 -16.72 -14.63
CA THR A 444 -21.21 -17.52 -13.40
C THR A 444 -19.80 -17.95 -13.06
N ILE A 445 -19.36 -17.78 -11.82
CA ILE A 445 -18.02 -18.14 -11.36
C ILE A 445 -18.07 -18.89 -10.03
N GLU A 446 -16.99 -19.59 -9.70
CA GLU A 446 -16.78 -20.15 -8.36
C GLU A 446 -16.08 -19.11 -7.47
N MET A 447 -16.58 -18.96 -6.25
CA MET A 447 -16.00 -18.06 -5.26
C MET A 447 -15.87 -18.74 -3.90
N PHE A 448 -14.75 -18.53 -3.22
CA PHE A 448 -14.57 -19.00 -1.85
C PHE A 448 -14.98 -17.91 -0.87
N VAL A 449 -15.69 -18.30 0.20
CA VAL A 449 -15.97 -17.46 1.36
C VAL A 449 -15.57 -18.18 2.63
N ASN A 450 -14.83 -17.49 3.51
CA ASN A 450 -14.60 -17.95 4.88
C ASN A 450 -15.87 -17.74 5.71
N LYS A 451 -16.22 -18.67 6.60
CA LYS A 451 -17.41 -18.52 7.46
C LYS A 451 -17.36 -17.27 8.35
N GLU A 452 -16.19 -16.84 8.80
CA GLU A 452 -15.99 -15.60 9.58
C GLU A 452 -16.34 -14.34 8.76
N ASN A 453 -16.31 -14.42 7.42
CA ASN A 453 -16.63 -13.31 6.53
C ASN A 453 -18.12 -13.28 6.12
N MET A 454 -18.95 -14.14 6.71
CA MET A 454 -20.40 -14.22 6.45
C MET A 454 -21.19 -13.62 7.62
N ASN A 455 -22.16 -12.75 7.33
CA ASN A 455 -23.05 -12.18 8.35
C ASN A 455 -24.36 -12.98 8.54
N PHE A 456 -24.37 -14.25 8.15
CA PHE A 456 -25.50 -15.16 8.29
C PHE A 456 -25.01 -16.61 8.38
N GLU A 457 -25.84 -17.49 8.94
CA GLU A 457 -25.40 -18.85 9.29
C GLU A 457 -25.66 -19.91 8.21
N ASN A 458 -26.74 -19.77 7.43
CA ASN A 458 -27.23 -20.83 6.55
C ASN A 458 -27.27 -20.39 5.09
N LEU A 459 -26.68 -21.19 4.20
CA LEU A 459 -26.79 -21.03 2.74
C LEU A 459 -27.94 -21.87 2.20
N THR A 460 -28.61 -21.38 1.15
CA THR A 460 -29.64 -22.13 0.42
C THR A 460 -29.56 -21.78 -1.06
N ILE A 461 -29.63 -22.79 -1.93
CA ILE A 461 -29.64 -22.59 -3.38
C ILE A 461 -30.81 -21.66 -3.76
N GLY A 462 -30.54 -20.70 -4.64
CA GLY A 462 -31.48 -19.65 -5.04
C GLY A 462 -31.45 -18.41 -4.15
N MET A 463 -30.63 -18.37 -3.10
CA MET A 463 -30.44 -17.17 -2.28
C MET A 463 -29.77 -16.05 -3.09
N GLN A 464 -30.27 -14.83 -2.94
CA GLN A 464 -29.57 -13.65 -3.40
C GLN A 464 -28.54 -13.22 -2.36
N LEU A 465 -27.30 -13.11 -2.82
CA LEU A 465 -26.14 -12.74 -2.01
C LEU A 465 -25.64 -11.38 -2.44
N THR A 466 -25.18 -10.57 -1.49
CA THR A 466 -24.49 -9.32 -1.75
C THR A 466 -23.18 -9.27 -0.99
N GLY A 467 -22.20 -8.54 -1.50
CA GLY A 467 -20.92 -8.48 -0.82
C GLY A 467 -19.80 -7.85 -1.64
N LEU A 468 -18.58 -8.11 -1.19
CA LEU A 468 -17.33 -7.70 -1.83
C LEU A 468 -16.51 -8.95 -2.14
N PHE A 469 -16.05 -9.09 -3.37
CA PHE A 469 -15.11 -10.14 -3.74
C PHE A 469 -13.97 -9.60 -4.58
N GLN A 470 -12.83 -10.27 -4.52
CA GLN A 470 -11.72 -10.06 -5.46
C GLN A 470 -11.73 -11.14 -6.52
N LEU A 471 -11.70 -10.72 -7.79
CA LEU A 471 -11.61 -11.62 -8.93
C LEU A 471 -10.17 -12.07 -9.16
N GLN A 472 -10.00 -13.37 -9.34
CA GLN A 472 -8.74 -14.03 -9.65
C GLN A 472 -8.83 -14.64 -11.06
N GLY A 473 -7.68 -14.72 -11.73
CA GLY A 473 -7.62 -15.41 -13.01
C GLY A 473 -6.28 -16.08 -13.30
N GLN A 474 -6.31 -17.04 -14.20
CA GLN A 474 -5.11 -17.62 -14.81
C GLN A 474 -5.41 -18.05 -16.25
N ILE A 475 -4.38 -18.14 -17.08
CA ILE A 475 -4.56 -18.60 -18.45
C ILE A 475 -4.95 -20.07 -18.42
N LYS A 476 -6.03 -20.40 -19.13
CA LYS A 476 -6.45 -21.79 -19.34
C LYS A 476 -5.35 -22.56 -20.06
N GLU A 477 -4.92 -23.68 -19.47
CA GLU A 477 -3.91 -24.58 -20.05
C GLU A 477 -4.48 -25.59 -21.04
#